data_AF-A0A6I5KM34-F1
#
_entry.id   AF-A0A6I5KM34-F1
#
_cell.length_a   1.000
_cell.length_b   1.000
_cell.length_c   1.000
_cell.angle_alpha   90.00
_cell.angle_beta   90.00
_cell.angle_gamma   90.00
#
_symmetry.space_group_name_H-M   'P 1'
#
loop_
_entity.id
_entity.type
_entity.pdbx_description
1 polymer ?
#
loop_
_entity_poly.entity_id
_entity_poly.type
_entity_poly.pdbx_seq_one_letter_code
_entity_poly.pdbx_strand_id
1 'polypeptide(L)'
;MKNRPHLWWRRAKKTPEGYVKVHNTVTNKLDPVIGVKVKTRRWFKWAKGWTNSAGHYKVNRGYRRDVHYTVVFKNTRGFIVWPSLVSISSARYRAGKKSRYGHNFDFYTNSVGWRWATVNNATVKYFNYCSQMGIGQPHNNLRIVALGGTGYSSAPMLRRVWGYAGFTSRSKVSDFFFKANSITVAANLIWIMYKYILPDILIRAGSSKGTDGVFSTTFHELGHASHFKKVGSGYWIKYINYIITYGAYGDGHGINSGNCGIGEMWGNYFSAVLTDKEFPSSNNYFNKDEDWYNPGFLQDVDNLPDVSTKEIFECLKSTTDTFTDLIAELKTKTTYDEKVDNAFYSYPDWP
;
A
#
# COMPACT_ATOMS: atom_id res chain seq x y z
N MET A 1 14.54 -71.57 -10.11
CA MET A 1 13.69 -70.40 -9.79
C MET A 1 14.54 -69.13 -9.92
N LYS A 2 14.21 -68.23 -10.86
CA LYS A 2 14.96 -66.97 -11.09
C LYS A 2 14.59 -65.94 -10.02
N ASN A 3 15.52 -65.61 -9.13
CA ASN A 3 15.44 -64.44 -8.26
C ASN A 3 15.47 -63.17 -9.11
N ARG A 4 14.31 -62.52 -9.32
CA ARG A 4 14.25 -61.15 -9.85
C ARG A 4 14.53 -60.18 -8.70
N PRO A 5 15.60 -59.38 -8.73
CA PRO A 5 15.79 -58.33 -7.74
C PRO A 5 14.73 -57.24 -8.00
N HIS A 6 13.83 -57.04 -7.03
CA HIS A 6 12.95 -55.87 -7.02
C HIS A 6 13.80 -54.60 -6.85
N LEU A 7 14.24 -54.01 -7.96
CA LEU A 7 14.81 -52.67 -7.97
C LEU A 7 13.70 -51.69 -7.56
N TRP A 8 13.76 -51.23 -6.31
CA TRP A 8 12.96 -50.10 -5.84
C TRP A 8 13.36 -48.85 -6.62
N TRP A 9 12.70 -48.59 -7.75
CA TRP A 9 13.03 -47.45 -8.61
C TRP A 9 12.80 -46.15 -7.84
N ARG A 10 13.90 -45.53 -7.40
CA ARG A 10 13.84 -44.39 -6.49
C ARG A 10 13.36 -43.18 -7.28
N ARG A 11 12.08 -42.81 -7.08
CA ARG A 11 11.43 -41.68 -7.76
C ARG A 11 12.38 -40.49 -7.97
N ALA A 12 12.47 -40.01 -9.21
CA ALA A 12 13.27 -38.83 -9.56
C ALA A 12 12.86 -37.60 -8.75
N LYS A 13 13.82 -36.71 -8.47
CA LYS A 13 13.55 -35.40 -7.89
C LYS A 13 12.92 -34.50 -8.95
N LYS A 14 11.91 -33.75 -8.56
CA LYS A 14 11.27 -32.72 -9.39
C LYS A 14 11.30 -31.41 -8.65
N THR A 15 11.55 -30.32 -9.36
CA THR A 15 11.66 -28.99 -8.79
C THR A 15 10.31 -28.30 -8.97
N PRO A 16 9.54 -28.09 -7.89
CA PRO A 16 8.27 -27.40 -7.96
C PRO A 16 8.31 -26.07 -8.71
N GLU A 17 7.40 -25.90 -9.65
CA GLU A 17 7.13 -24.63 -10.32
C GLU A 17 5.64 -24.45 -10.61
N GLY A 18 5.21 -23.23 -10.87
CA GLY A 18 3.82 -22.91 -11.13
C GLY A 18 3.58 -21.41 -11.13
N TYR A 19 2.33 -21.00 -11.04
CA TYR A 19 1.91 -19.60 -11.09
C TYR A 19 1.21 -19.18 -9.81
N VAL A 20 1.34 -17.91 -9.43
CA VAL A 20 0.50 -17.25 -8.44
C VAL A 20 -0.25 -16.12 -9.15
N LYS A 21 -1.57 -16.17 -9.13
CA LYS A 21 -2.45 -15.21 -9.77
C LYS A 21 -3.56 -14.75 -8.81
N VAL A 22 -4.13 -13.58 -9.10
CA VAL A 22 -5.23 -12.98 -8.34
C VAL A 22 -6.31 -12.51 -9.30
N HIS A 23 -7.56 -12.74 -8.95
CA HIS A 23 -8.71 -12.29 -9.75
C HIS A 23 -8.82 -10.77 -9.70
N ASN A 24 -8.77 -10.15 -10.87
CA ASN A 24 -9.03 -8.75 -11.08
C ASN A 24 -10.51 -8.59 -11.41
N THR A 25 -11.25 -7.92 -10.53
CA THR A 25 -12.69 -7.73 -10.63
C THR A 25 -13.10 -6.71 -11.69
N VAL A 26 -12.17 -5.85 -12.16
CA VAL A 26 -12.42 -4.89 -13.23
C VAL A 26 -12.36 -5.59 -14.59
N THR A 27 -11.30 -6.37 -14.83
CA THR A 27 -11.08 -7.05 -16.12
C THR A 27 -11.68 -8.46 -16.17
N ASN A 28 -12.17 -8.96 -15.05
CA ASN A 28 -12.62 -10.34 -14.83
C ASN A 28 -11.58 -11.41 -15.23
N LYS A 29 -10.29 -11.09 -15.10
CA LYS A 29 -9.15 -11.96 -15.46
C LYS A 29 -8.29 -12.27 -14.24
N LEU A 30 -7.39 -13.25 -14.39
CA LEU A 30 -6.40 -13.59 -13.38
C LEU A 30 -5.07 -12.89 -13.69
N ASP A 31 -4.75 -11.88 -12.89
CA ASP A 31 -3.51 -11.12 -13.00
C ASP A 31 -2.36 -11.81 -12.26
N PRO A 32 -1.11 -11.71 -12.77
CA PRO A 32 0.04 -12.29 -12.10
C PRO A 32 0.32 -11.59 -10.76
N VAL A 33 0.62 -12.37 -9.71
CA VAL A 33 1.09 -11.82 -8.43
C VAL A 33 2.60 -11.71 -8.44
N ILE A 34 3.11 -10.49 -8.55
CA ILE A 34 4.52 -10.22 -8.85
C ILE A 34 5.36 -10.15 -7.57
N GLY A 35 6.53 -10.80 -7.57
CA GLY A 35 7.57 -10.64 -6.56
C GLY A 35 7.28 -11.29 -5.21
N VAL A 36 6.23 -12.12 -5.07
CA VAL A 36 5.95 -12.85 -3.82
C VAL A 36 6.79 -14.11 -3.71
N LYS A 37 7.02 -14.57 -2.48
CA LYS A 37 7.84 -15.76 -2.23
C LYS A 37 6.98 -17.01 -2.12
N VAL A 38 7.33 -18.06 -2.84
CA VAL A 38 6.75 -19.40 -2.66
C VAL A 38 7.73 -20.27 -1.90
N LYS A 39 7.29 -20.83 -0.77
CA LYS A 39 8.06 -21.79 0.03
C LYS A 39 7.45 -23.17 -0.10
N THR A 40 8.32 -24.17 -0.21
CA THR A 40 7.92 -25.58 -0.10
C THR A 40 8.63 -26.25 1.06
N ARG A 41 7.94 -27.18 1.73
CA ARG A 41 8.47 -27.96 2.85
C ARG A 41 8.11 -29.42 2.71
N ARG A 42 9.06 -30.29 3.00
CA ARG A 42 8.81 -31.69 3.33
C ARG A 42 9.73 -32.12 4.46
N TRP A 43 9.17 -32.38 5.64
CA TRP A 43 9.93 -32.64 6.88
C TRP A 43 10.92 -31.51 7.18
N PHE A 44 12.21 -31.81 7.23
CA PHE A 44 13.30 -30.86 7.45
C PHE A 44 13.86 -30.26 6.15
N LYS A 45 13.32 -30.65 4.97
CA LYS A 45 13.73 -30.08 3.68
C LYS A 45 12.86 -28.91 3.25
N TRP A 46 13.49 -27.77 3.06
CA TRP A 46 12.89 -26.53 2.60
C TRP A 46 13.45 -26.10 1.25
N ALA A 47 12.61 -25.45 0.45
CA ALA A 47 12.98 -24.73 -0.76
C ALA A 47 12.17 -23.44 -0.85
N LYS A 48 12.67 -22.50 -1.64
CA LYS A 48 11.98 -21.23 -1.90
C LYS A 48 12.20 -20.79 -3.35
N GLY A 49 11.23 -20.10 -3.90
CA GLY A 49 11.28 -19.39 -5.17
C GLY A 49 10.56 -18.05 -5.01
N TRP A 50 10.68 -17.20 -6.02
CA TRP A 50 10.00 -15.92 -6.10
C TRP A 50 9.23 -15.84 -7.41
N THR A 51 8.08 -15.19 -7.41
CA THR A 51 7.32 -14.98 -8.63
C THR A 51 7.94 -13.88 -9.48
N ASN A 52 8.03 -14.10 -10.79
CA ASN A 52 8.46 -13.09 -11.76
C ASN A 52 7.28 -12.20 -12.22
N SER A 53 7.48 -11.41 -13.28
CA SER A 53 6.46 -10.53 -13.86
C SER A 53 5.22 -11.27 -14.40
N ALA A 54 5.37 -12.55 -14.78
CA ALA A 54 4.27 -13.41 -15.20
C ALA A 54 3.62 -14.17 -14.03
N GLY A 55 4.02 -13.91 -12.79
CA GLY A 55 3.54 -14.65 -11.61
C GLY A 55 4.12 -16.06 -11.50
N HIS A 56 5.06 -16.45 -12.38
CA HIS A 56 5.69 -17.76 -12.39
C HIS A 56 6.74 -17.86 -11.29
N TYR A 57 6.70 -18.94 -10.51
CA TYR A 57 7.73 -19.31 -9.55
C TYR A 57 8.36 -20.65 -9.91
N LYS A 58 9.64 -20.79 -9.54
CA LYS A 58 10.34 -22.07 -9.47
C LYS A 58 11.15 -22.11 -8.18
N VAL A 59 10.97 -23.15 -7.37
CA VAL A 59 11.71 -23.25 -6.11
C VAL A 59 13.14 -23.73 -6.34
N ASN A 60 14.06 -23.36 -5.47
CA ASN A 60 15.49 -23.64 -5.63
C ASN A 60 15.94 -25.07 -5.27
N ARG A 61 15.01 -26.03 -5.09
CA ARG A 61 15.34 -27.41 -4.72
C ARG A 61 14.23 -28.39 -5.07
N GLY A 62 14.61 -29.56 -5.59
CA GLY A 62 13.67 -30.61 -5.95
C GLY A 62 13.35 -31.64 -4.86
N TYR A 63 12.19 -32.29 -5.01
CA TYR A 63 11.64 -33.28 -4.10
C TYR A 63 11.26 -34.56 -4.82
N ARG A 64 11.38 -35.70 -4.12
CA ARG A 64 10.95 -37.01 -4.63
C ARG A 64 9.48 -37.31 -4.36
N ARG A 65 8.82 -36.52 -3.53
CA ARG A 65 7.48 -36.75 -3.00
C ARG A 65 6.82 -35.39 -2.77
N ASP A 66 5.50 -35.41 -2.66
CA ASP A 66 4.67 -34.22 -2.47
C ASP A 66 5.06 -33.40 -1.24
N VAL A 67 4.82 -32.09 -1.34
CA VAL A 67 5.36 -31.09 -0.43
C VAL A 67 4.28 -30.13 0.03
N HIS A 68 4.46 -29.54 1.20
CA HIS A 68 3.60 -28.45 1.67
C HIS A 68 4.02 -27.14 1.01
N TYR A 69 3.07 -26.39 0.48
CA TYR A 69 3.32 -25.08 -0.11
C TYR A 69 2.84 -23.93 0.78
N THR A 70 3.53 -22.80 0.68
CA THR A 70 3.12 -21.55 1.32
C THR A 70 3.51 -20.36 0.43
N VAL A 71 2.55 -19.51 0.10
CA VAL A 71 2.82 -18.19 -0.47
C VAL A 71 3.08 -17.21 0.68
N VAL A 72 4.18 -16.47 0.61
CA VAL A 72 4.66 -15.56 1.65
C VAL A 72 4.75 -14.16 1.05
N PHE A 73 3.95 -13.23 1.58
CA PHE A 73 3.87 -11.84 1.10
C PHE A 73 4.97 -10.97 1.71
N LYS A 74 6.21 -11.39 1.48
CA LYS A 74 7.40 -10.53 1.54
C LYS A 74 7.80 -10.37 0.09
N ASN A 75 7.85 -9.14 -0.42
CA ASN A 75 8.05 -8.86 -1.84
C ASN A 75 9.54 -8.66 -2.17
N THR A 76 9.94 -8.94 -3.41
CA THR A 76 11.31 -8.65 -3.91
C THR A 76 11.62 -7.16 -3.95
N ARG A 77 10.61 -6.29 -4.03
CA ARG A 77 10.74 -4.82 -3.95
C ARG A 77 10.91 -4.28 -2.52
N GLY A 78 11.21 -5.15 -1.56
CA GLY A 78 11.59 -4.77 -0.21
C GLY A 78 10.44 -4.60 0.79
N PHE A 79 9.20 -4.39 0.36
CA PHE A 79 8.04 -4.27 1.26
C PHE A 79 7.50 -5.63 1.74
N ILE A 80 6.69 -5.60 2.80
CA ILE A 80 6.06 -6.78 3.41
C ILE A 80 4.58 -6.49 3.67
N VAL A 81 3.69 -7.39 3.22
CA VAL A 81 2.26 -7.35 3.57
C VAL A 81 2.02 -8.19 4.82
N TRP A 82 1.33 -7.62 5.80
CA TRP A 82 1.03 -8.22 7.10
C TRP A 82 -0.47 -8.54 7.18
N PRO A 83 -0.85 -9.66 7.82
CA PRO A 83 -2.24 -10.14 7.82
C PRO A 83 -3.12 -9.43 8.85
N SER A 84 -2.52 -8.78 9.87
CA SER A 84 -3.24 -8.09 10.94
C SER A 84 -2.33 -7.14 11.70
N LEU A 85 -2.92 -6.24 12.50
CA LEU A 85 -2.22 -5.28 13.35
C LEU A 85 -1.42 -5.90 14.49
N VAL A 86 -1.67 -7.18 14.79
CA VAL A 86 -1.01 -7.91 15.88
C VAL A 86 -0.03 -8.96 15.36
N SER A 87 0.13 -9.05 14.04
CA SER A 87 1.09 -9.96 13.45
C SER A 87 2.50 -9.39 13.55
N ILE A 88 3.47 -10.21 13.94
CA ILE A 88 4.91 -9.85 13.90
C ILE A 88 5.60 -10.39 12.64
N SER A 89 4.84 -10.86 11.65
CA SER A 89 5.40 -11.50 10.45
C SER A 89 4.57 -11.28 9.20
N SER A 90 5.22 -11.42 8.04
CA SER A 90 4.57 -11.40 6.73
C SER A 90 3.35 -12.32 6.66
N ALA A 91 2.31 -11.93 5.92
CA ALA A 91 1.17 -12.77 5.62
C ALA A 91 1.61 -14.06 4.90
N ARG A 92 0.95 -15.18 5.23
CA ARG A 92 1.30 -16.51 4.73
C ARG A 92 0.06 -17.30 4.38
N TYR A 93 -0.15 -17.54 3.08
CA TYR A 93 -1.20 -18.42 2.60
C TYR A 93 -0.67 -19.86 2.52
N ARG A 94 -1.20 -20.76 3.36
CA ARG A 94 -0.76 -22.16 3.46
C ARG A 94 -1.70 -23.07 2.66
N ALA A 95 -1.30 -23.49 1.46
CA ALA A 95 -2.10 -24.39 0.62
C ALA A 95 -2.03 -25.88 1.03
N GLY A 96 -1.28 -26.20 2.09
CA GLY A 96 -1.10 -27.59 2.52
C GLY A 96 -0.27 -28.40 1.54
N LYS A 97 -0.41 -29.73 1.60
CA LYS A 97 0.35 -30.69 0.80
C LYS A 97 -0.19 -30.72 -0.64
N LYS A 98 0.68 -30.50 -1.61
CA LYS A 98 0.39 -30.57 -3.05
C LYS A 98 1.49 -31.31 -3.80
N SER A 99 1.25 -31.56 -5.08
CA SER A 99 2.16 -32.24 -5.99
C SER A 99 3.59 -31.71 -5.92
N ARG A 100 4.57 -32.62 -5.96
CA ARG A 100 6.01 -32.28 -6.07
C ARG A 100 6.42 -31.61 -7.39
N TYR A 101 5.55 -31.65 -8.40
CA TYR A 101 5.82 -31.04 -9.70
C TYR A 101 5.52 -29.55 -9.69
N GLY A 102 4.55 -29.12 -8.90
CA GLY A 102 4.06 -27.74 -8.94
C GLY A 102 2.68 -27.59 -8.35
N HIS A 103 2.29 -26.33 -8.13
CA HIS A 103 0.93 -25.95 -7.76
C HIS A 103 0.67 -24.51 -8.20
N ASN A 104 -0.42 -24.29 -8.93
CA ASN A 104 -0.90 -22.94 -9.23
C ASN A 104 -1.78 -22.43 -8.09
N PHE A 105 -1.66 -21.14 -7.79
CA PHE A 105 -2.48 -20.44 -6.81
C PHE A 105 -3.30 -19.40 -7.55
N ASP A 106 -4.62 -19.59 -7.55
CA ASP A 106 -5.55 -18.59 -8.08
C ASP A 106 -6.36 -18.06 -6.90
N PHE A 107 -6.14 -16.79 -6.56
CA PHE A 107 -6.81 -16.15 -5.44
C PHE A 107 -8.03 -15.36 -5.94
N TYR A 108 -9.22 -15.80 -5.53
CA TYR A 108 -10.50 -15.14 -5.80
C TYR A 108 -10.99 -14.36 -4.57
N THR A 109 -11.95 -13.46 -4.77
CA THR A 109 -12.46 -12.50 -3.78
C THR A 109 -12.92 -13.11 -2.46
N ASN A 110 -13.30 -14.39 -2.43
CA ASN A 110 -13.65 -15.14 -1.22
C ASN A 110 -12.44 -15.61 -0.38
N SER A 111 -11.21 -15.34 -0.83
CA SER A 111 -9.97 -15.77 -0.18
C SER A 111 -9.23 -14.60 0.47
N VAL A 112 -8.69 -14.81 1.68
CA VAL A 112 -7.71 -13.87 2.27
C VAL A 112 -6.46 -13.70 1.41
N GLY A 113 -6.15 -14.68 0.57
CA GLY A 113 -5.07 -14.60 -0.41
C GLY A 113 -5.32 -13.53 -1.48
N TRP A 114 -6.58 -13.28 -1.84
CA TRP A 114 -6.93 -12.23 -2.82
C TRP A 114 -6.58 -10.87 -2.25
N ARG A 115 -7.04 -10.58 -1.05
CA ARG A 115 -6.72 -9.34 -0.32
C ARG A 115 -5.22 -9.03 -0.31
N TRP A 116 -4.41 -9.98 0.15
CA TRP A 116 -2.97 -9.77 0.27
C TRP A 116 -2.28 -9.64 -1.10
N ALA A 117 -2.77 -10.36 -2.11
CA ALA A 117 -2.25 -10.30 -3.48
C ALA A 117 -2.62 -9.00 -4.18
N THR A 118 -3.85 -8.51 -4.03
CA THR A 118 -4.31 -7.24 -4.60
C THR A 118 -3.51 -6.07 -4.02
N VAL A 119 -3.35 -5.99 -2.69
CA VAL A 119 -2.49 -4.96 -2.04
C VAL A 119 -1.03 -5.08 -2.48
N ASN A 120 -0.50 -6.30 -2.61
CA ASN A 120 0.86 -6.52 -3.11
C ASN A 120 1.03 -5.97 -4.55
N ASN A 121 0.10 -6.28 -5.44
CA ASN A 121 0.15 -5.83 -6.83
C ASN A 121 -0.03 -4.32 -6.96
N ALA A 122 -0.97 -3.73 -6.20
CA ALA A 122 -1.11 -2.27 -6.12
C ALA A 122 0.19 -1.61 -5.66
N THR A 123 0.84 -2.13 -4.62
CA THR A 123 2.14 -1.59 -4.15
C THR A 123 3.23 -1.70 -5.22
N VAL A 124 3.29 -2.82 -5.95
CA VAL A 124 4.21 -3.00 -7.09
C VAL A 124 3.93 -1.96 -8.18
N LYS A 125 2.66 -1.77 -8.56
CA LYS A 125 2.25 -0.81 -9.59
C LYS A 125 2.57 0.63 -9.19
N TYR A 126 2.28 1.00 -7.95
CA TYR A 126 2.64 2.30 -7.38
C TYR A 126 4.13 2.61 -7.55
N PHE A 127 5.03 1.68 -7.18
CA PHE A 127 6.47 1.87 -7.38
C PHE A 127 6.86 2.02 -8.85
N ASN A 128 6.19 1.33 -9.78
CA ASN A 128 6.42 1.52 -11.22
C ASN A 128 6.03 2.93 -11.64
N TYR A 129 4.83 3.37 -11.26
CA TYR A 129 4.34 4.70 -11.61
C TYR A 129 5.21 5.82 -11.03
N CYS A 130 5.64 5.70 -9.77
CA CYS A 130 6.60 6.65 -9.20
C CYS A 130 7.88 6.73 -10.03
N SER A 131 8.41 5.58 -10.47
CA SER A 131 9.63 5.56 -11.31
C SER A 131 9.38 6.19 -12.68
N GLN A 132 8.22 5.93 -13.28
CA GLN A 132 7.82 6.46 -14.59
C GLN A 132 7.58 7.97 -14.57
N MET A 133 6.97 8.48 -13.49
CA MET A 133 6.57 9.88 -13.34
C MET A 133 7.63 10.72 -12.62
N GLY A 134 8.77 10.15 -12.23
CA GLY A 134 9.80 10.85 -11.48
C GLY A 134 9.41 11.24 -10.05
N ILE A 135 8.40 10.58 -9.48
CA ILE A 135 7.93 10.80 -8.11
C ILE A 135 8.80 10.00 -7.14
N GLY A 136 9.16 10.62 -6.02
CA GLY A 136 9.93 9.96 -4.97
C GLY A 136 9.18 8.77 -4.39
N GLN A 137 9.71 7.56 -4.53
CA GLN A 137 9.10 6.37 -3.93
C GLN A 137 9.13 6.44 -2.39
N PRO A 138 8.23 5.72 -1.69
CA PRO A 138 8.26 5.59 -0.24
C PRO A 138 9.57 5.01 0.28
N HIS A 139 9.73 4.96 1.60
CA HIS A 139 10.90 4.29 2.18
C HIS A 139 10.95 2.82 1.75
N ASN A 140 12.16 2.34 1.48
CA ASN A 140 12.41 0.90 1.36
C ASN A 140 11.92 0.21 2.64
N ASN A 141 11.53 -1.06 2.56
CA ASN A 141 11.12 -1.90 3.69
C ASN A 141 9.76 -1.61 4.36
N LEU A 142 8.80 -1.01 3.64
CA LEU A 142 7.44 -0.78 4.16
C LEU A 142 6.79 -2.02 4.78
N ARG A 143 6.07 -1.79 5.89
CA ARG A 143 5.18 -2.75 6.55
C ARG A 143 3.73 -2.33 6.30
N ILE A 144 3.06 -3.07 5.42
CA ILE A 144 1.70 -2.76 4.97
C ILE A 144 0.76 -3.80 5.58
N VAL A 145 -0.14 -3.37 6.47
CA VAL A 145 -1.15 -4.25 7.04
C VAL A 145 -2.36 -4.27 6.13
N ALA A 146 -2.75 -5.45 5.63
CA ALA A 146 -3.90 -5.60 4.75
C ALA A 146 -5.05 -6.29 5.50
N LEU A 147 -6.02 -5.49 5.93
CA LEU A 147 -7.20 -5.90 6.69
C LEU A 147 -8.42 -6.08 5.79
N GLY A 148 -9.37 -6.90 6.24
CA GLY A 148 -10.66 -7.07 5.56
C GLY A 148 -11.71 -6.16 6.16
N GLY A 149 -12.95 -6.33 5.68
CA GLY A 149 -14.11 -5.58 6.16
C GLY A 149 -14.18 -4.16 5.60
N THR A 150 -15.15 -3.42 6.11
CA THR A 150 -15.37 -2.00 5.85
C THR A 150 -14.53 -1.14 6.81
N GLY A 151 -14.35 0.13 6.46
CA GLY A 151 -13.60 1.12 7.25
C GLY A 151 -12.50 1.82 6.47
N TYR A 152 -11.81 2.71 7.17
CA TYR A 152 -10.80 3.62 6.61
C TYR A 152 -9.38 3.03 6.69
N SER A 153 -8.58 3.36 5.69
CA SER A 153 -7.14 3.08 5.62
C SER A 153 -6.35 4.22 6.25
N SER A 154 -5.04 4.05 6.45
CA SER A 154 -4.19 5.15 6.91
C SER A 154 -2.71 4.88 6.67
N ALA A 155 -1.91 5.94 6.58
CA ALA A 155 -0.46 5.92 6.49
C ALA A 155 0.18 6.55 7.75
N PRO A 156 0.05 5.93 8.94
CA PRO A 156 0.59 6.50 10.17
C PRO A 156 2.12 6.53 10.23
N MET A 157 2.80 5.76 9.36
CA MET A 157 4.26 5.68 9.31
C MET A 157 4.89 5.36 10.68
N LEU A 158 4.21 4.58 11.53
CA LEU A 158 4.48 4.50 12.98
C LEU A 158 5.94 4.21 13.32
N ARG A 159 6.58 3.32 12.56
CA ARG A 159 7.99 2.95 12.80
C ARG A 159 8.97 4.11 12.63
N ARG A 160 8.55 5.17 11.94
CA ARG A 160 9.37 6.30 11.50
C ARG A 160 9.13 7.57 12.30
N VAL A 161 7.95 7.68 12.91
CA VAL A 161 7.59 8.78 13.81
C VAL A 161 7.68 8.39 15.29
N TRP A 162 7.83 7.09 15.59
CA TRP A 162 7.98 6.63 16.97
C TRP A 162 9.23 7.21 17.63
N GLY A 163 9.06 7.79 18.82
CA GLY A 163 10.16 8.30 19.66
C GLY A 163 10.56 9.77 19.42
N TYR A 164 9.96 10.47 18.45
CA TYR A 164 10.34 11.85 18.09
C TYR A 164 9.23 12.91 18.29
N ALA A 165 8.34 12.70 19.28
CA ALA A 165 7.07 13.42 19.49
C ALA A 165 5.98 13.02 18.47
N GLY A 166 4.69 13.06 18.84
CA GLY A 166 3.56 12.51 18.06
C GLY A 166 2.90 11.32 18.75
N PHE A 167 3.59 10.18 18.86
CA PHE A 167 3.14 9.01 19.65
C PHE A 167 3.84 8.91 21.01
N THR A 168 3.65 9.93 21.84
CA THR A 168 4.30 10.02 23.16
C THR A 168 3.69 9.11 24.23
N SER A 169 2.55 8.45 23.93
CA SER A 169 1.87 7.55 24.85
C SER A 169 1.11 6.43 24.13
N ARG A 170 0.74 5.38 24.88
CA ARG A 170 -0.13 4.30 24.40
C ARG A 170 -1.53 4.80 24.03
N SER A 171 -2.04 5.82 24.73
CA SER A 171 -3.35 6.42 24.43
C SER A 171 -3.36 7.09 23.07
N LYS A 172 -2.35 7.90 22.72
CA LYS A 172 -2.27 8.58 21.42
C LYS A 172 -2.24 7.62 20.22
N VAL A 173 -1.61 6.45 20.37
CA VAL A 173 -1.65 5.40 19.34
C VAL A 173 -3.07 4.85 19.17
N SER A 174 -3.76 4.60 20.29
CA SER A 174 -5.15 4.15 20.28
C SER A 174 -6.08 5.20 19.68
N ASP A 175 -5.92 6.47 20.08
CA ASP A 175 -6.74 7.59 19.62
C ASP A 175 -6.58 7.78 18.11
N PHE A 176 -5.33 7.71 17.60
CA PHE A 176 -5.09 7.75 16.16
C PHE A 176 -5.81 6.61 15.44
N PHE A 177 -5.66 5.36 15.87
CA PHE A 177 -6.32 4.22 15.18
C PHE A 177 -7.84 4.29 15.26
N PHE A 178 -8.38 4.81 16.36
CA PHE A 178 -9.81 5.03 16.49
C PHE A 178 -10.29 6.14 15.55
N LYS A 179 -9.63 7.31 15.56
CA LYS A 179 -10.03 8.47 14.75
C LYS A 179 -9.79 8.28 13.25
N ALA A 180 -8.63 7.73 12.87
CA ALA A 180 -8.24 7.55 11.47
C ALA A 180 -8.85 6.29 10.85
N ASN A 181 -9.06 5.21 11.61
CA ASN A 181 -9.42 3.90 11.04
C ASN A 181 -10.69 3.27 11.63
N SER A 182 -11.30 3.91 12.63
CA SER A 182 -12.37 3.35 13.46
C SER A 182 -11.98 1.99 14.05
N ILE A 183 -10.71 1.85 14.46
CA ILE A 183 -10.17 0.62 15.07
C ILE A 183 -9.93 0.86 16.56
N THR A 184 -10.67 0.12 17.38
CA THR A 184 -10.35 0.00 18.81
C THR A 184 -9.27 -1.06 19.01
N VAL A 185 -8.12 -0.66 19.58
CA VAL A 185 -7.00 -1.57 19.87
C VAL A 185 -6.96 -1.87 21.36
N ALA A 186 -7.07 -3.14 21.74
CA ALA A 186 -6.98 -3.54 23.14
C ALA A 186 -5.59 -3.18 23.73
N ALA A 187 -5.55 -2.74 25.00
CA ALA A 187 -4.33 -2.22 25.63
C ALA A 187 -3.13 -3.19 25.61
N ASN A 188 -3.38 -4.49 25.75
CA ASN A 188 -2.36 -5.54 25.63
C ASN A 188 -1.78 -5.66 24.22
N LEU A 189 -2.59 -5.40 23.19
CA LEU A 189 -2.16 -5.40 21.78
C LEU A 189 -1.34 -4.16 21.45
N ILE A 190 -1.64 -3.01 22.06
CA ILE A 190 -0.85 -1.77 21.91
C ILE A 190 0.60 -2.01 22.35
N TRP A 191 0.82 -2.76 23.43
CA TRP A 191 2.18 -3.10 23.89
C TRP A 191 2.96 -3.93 22.87
N ILE A 192 2.32 -4.93 22.25
CA ILE A 192 2.93 -5.73 21.18
C ILE A 192 3.21 -4.84 19.97
N MET A 193 2.28 -3.94 19.65
CA MET A 193 2.39 -3.04 18.51
C MET A 193 3.59 -2.11 18.62
N TYR A 194 3.72 -1.49 19.79
CA TYR A 194 4.84 -0.66 20.21
C TYR A 194 6.19 -1.36 20.04
N LYS A 195 6.31 -2.58 20.57
CA LYS A 195 7.61 -3.24 20.68
C LYS A 195 8.04 -3.93 19.38
N TYR A 196 7.10 -4.36 18.55
CA TYR A 196 7.43 -5.30 17.47
C TYR A 196 6.80 -4.97 16.10
N ILE A 197 5.66 -4.28 16.03
CA ILE A 197 4.80 -4.32 14.84
C ILE A 197 4.84 -3.03 14.05
N LEU A 198 4.71 -1.86 14.69
CA LEU A 198 4.82 -0.50 14.12
C LEU A 198 4.56 -0.44 12.58
N PRO A 199 3.30 -0.63 12.14
CA PRO A 199 2.97 -0.61 10.72
C PRO A 199 3.23 0.77 10.12
N ASP A 200 3.68 0.80 8.86
CA ASP A 200 3.82 2.05 8.12
C ASP A 200 2.47 2.44 7.49
N ILE A 201 1.74 1.45 6.97
CA ILE A 201 0.49 1.64 6.23
C ILE A 201 -0.54 0.58 6.65
N LEU A 202 -1.80 0.98 6.73
CA LEU A 202 -2.96 0.13 6.93
C LEU A 202 -3.89 0.26 5.72
N ILE A 203 -4.20 -0.87 5.08
CA ILE A 203 -5.13 -0.93 3.96
C ILE A 203 -6.36 -1.75 4.35
N ARG A 204 -7.54 -1.14 4.27
CA ARG A 204 -8.84 -1.83 4.32
C ARG A 204 -9.19 -2.34 2.93
N ALA A 205 -8.83 -3.60 2.68
CA ALA A 205 -9.00 -4.30 1.41
C ALA A 205 -10.09 -5.38 1.53
N GLY A 206 -11.31 -4.94 1.86
CA GLY A 206 -12.51 -5.78 1.75
C GLY A 206 -12.81 -6.11 0.28
N SER A 207 -13.25 -7.33 0.01
CA SER A 207 -13.59 -7.77 -1.36
C SER A 207 -14.72 -6.97 -2.00
N SER A 208 -15.59 -6.35 -1.19
CA SER A 208 -16.65 -5.46 -1.67
C SER A 208 -16.14 -4.20 -2.36
N LYS A 209 -14.88 -3.80 -2.12
CA LYS A 209 -14.26 -2.65 -2.80
C LYS A 209 -13.85 -2.93 -4.25
N GLY A 210 -13.83 -4.19 -4.68
CA GLY A 210 -13.25 -4.55 -5.97
C GLY A 210 -11.72 -4.35 -6.02
N THR A 211 -11.14 -4.56 -7.19
CA THR A 211 -9.70 -4.47 -7.44
C THR A 211 -9.25 -3.02 -7.58
N ASP A 212 -9.97 -2.26 -8.39
CA ASP A 212 -9.87 -0.81 -8.54
C ASP A 212 -9.95 -0.08 -7.21
N GLY A 213 -10.98 -0.34 -6.39
CA GLY A 213 -11.11 0.32 -5.09
C GLY A 213 -9.97 -0.01 -4.12
N VAL A 214 -9.44 -1.25 -4.13
CA VAL A 214 -8.25 -1.60 -3.33
C VAL A 214 -6.99 -0.93 -3.86
N PHE A 215 -6.86 -0.81 -5.19
CA PHE A 215 -5.73 -0.13 -5.83
C PHE A 215 -5.75 1.37 -5.51
N SER A 216 -6.87 2.06 -5.74
CA SER A 216 -7.07 3.47 -5.41
C SER A 216 -6.72 3.75 -3.94
N THR A 217 -7.32 2.99 -3.01
CA THR A 217 -6.99 3.11 -1.58
C THR A 217 -5.49 2.88 -1.33
N THR A 218 -4.88 1.86 -1.94
CA THR A 218 -3.45 1.58 -1.73
C THR A 218 -2.55 2.68 -2.33
N PHE A 219 -2.93 3.26 -3.47
CA PHE A 219 -2.21 4.35 -4.11
C PHE A 219 -2.27 5.62 -3.28
N HIS A 220 -3.44 5.96 -2.71
CA HIS A 220 -3.62 7.08 -1.80
C HIS A 220 -2.66 6.99 -0.60
N GLU A 221 -2.69 5.86 0.12
CA GLU A 221 -1.85 5.66 1.31
C GLU A 221 -0.35 5.58 1.00
N LEU A 222 0.01 5.06 -0.17
CA LEU A 222 1.40 5.10 -0.63
C LEU A 222 1.81 6.51 -1.08
N GLY A 223 0.88 7.32 -1.58
CA GLY A 223 1.01 8.76 -1.83
C GLY A 223 1.48 9.49 -0.58
N HIS A 224 0.79 9.27 0.53
CA HIS A 224 1.22 9.74 1.85
C HIS A 224 2.60 9.22 2.25
N ALA A 225 2.89 7.93 2.06
CA ALA A 225 4.19 7.37 2.43
C ALA A 225 5.37 7.94 1.59
N SER A 226 5.11 8.33 0.35
CA SER A 226 6.06 9.07 -0.50
C SER A 226 6.24 10.50 -0.01
N HIS A 227 5.14 11.20 0.30
CA HIS A 227 5.17 12.54 0.87
C HIS A 227 5.94 12.55 2.20
N PHE A 228 5.65 11.63 3.13
CA PHE A 228 6.38 11.43 4.38
C PHE A 228 7.89 11.39 4.18
N LYS A 229 8.38 10.60 3.21
CA LYS A 229 9.81 10.45 2.97
C LYS A 229 10.44 11.77 2.50
N LYS A 230 9.68 12.59 1.78
CA LYS A 230 10.11 13.89 1.27
C LYS A 230 10.16 14.95 2.38
N VAL A 231 9.12 15.04 3.21
CA VAL A 231 8.99 16.10 4.23
C VAL A 231 9.57 15.74 5.59
N GLY A 232 9.78 14.45 5.84
CA GLY A 232 10.35 13.94 7.08
C GLY A 232 9.35 13.83 8.25
N SER A 233 9.85 13.31 9.36
CA SER A 233 9.03 13.02 10.55
C SER A 233 8.44 14.27 11.19
N GLY A 234 9.15 15.40 11.21
CA GLY A 234 8.68 16.64 11.85
C GLY A 234 7.35 17.14 11.28
N TYR A 235 7.25 17.21 9.95
CA TYR A 235 6.00 17.54 9.27
C TYR A 235 4.91 16.50 9.58
N TRP A 236 5.24 15.21 9.49
CA TRP A 236 4.24 14.16 9.67
C TRP A 236 3.68 14.07 11.09
N ILE A 237 4.48 14.46 12.09
CA ILE A 237 4.03 14.53 13.48
C ILE A 237 2.94 15.60 13.64
N LYS A 238 3.09 16.76 12.97
CA LYS A 238 2.06 17.80 12.92
C LYS A 238 0.76 17.27 12.30
N TYR A 239 0.89 16.60 11.14
CA TYR A 239 -0.22 15.91 10.46
C TYR A 239 -0.94 14.91 11.40
N ILE A 240 -0.20 14.05 12.10
CA ILE A 240 -0.78 13.04 13.01
C ILE A 240 -1.46 13.69 14.22
N ASN A 241 -0.86 14.75 14.78
CA ASN A 241 -1.44 15.46 15.93
C ASN A 241 -2.76 16.13 15.55
N TYR A 242 -2.88 16.64 14.33
CA TYR A 242 -4.14 17.15 13.81
C TYR A 242 -5.22 16.06 13.82
N ILE A 243 -4.93 14.89 13.25
CA ILE A 243 -5.87 13.76 13.23
C ILE A 243 -6.28 13.31 14.64
N ILE A 244 -5.32 13.21 15.56
CA ILE A 244 -5.59 12.86 16.96
C ILE A 244 -6.47 13.91 17.63
N THR A 245 -6.42 15.17 17.22
CA THR A 245 -7.18 16.25 17.84
C THR A 245 -8.56 16.37 17.20
N TYR A 246 -8.61 16.55 15.88
CA TYR A 246 -9.80 16.96 15.12
C TYR A 246 -10.52 15.81 14.40
N GLY A 247 -9.94 14.60 14.33
CA GLY A 247 -10.52 13.47 13.59
C GLY A 247 -9.84 13.23 12.24
N ALA A 248 -10.25 12.19 11.50
CA ALA A 248 -9.55 11.67 10.31
C ALA A 248 -9.06 12.76 9.34
N TYR A 249 -9.95 13.70 8.98
CA TYR A 249 -9.63 14.83 8.09
C TYR A 249 -9.86 16.19 8.77
N GLY A 250 -10.42 16.21 9.99
CA GLY A 250 -10.87 17.43 10.68
C GLY A 250 -11.86 18.25 9.86
N ASP A 251 -11.88 19.56 10.07
CA ASP A 251 -12.81 20.52 9.44
C ASP A 251 -12.08 21.74 8.85
N GLY A 252 -10.76 21.62 8.66
CA GLY A 252 -9.90 22.68 8.13
C GLY A 252 -9.39 23.68 9.15
N HIS A 253 -9.91 23.65 10.38
CA HIS A 253 -9.58 24.64 11.40
C HIS A 253 -8.54 24.13 12.41
N GLY A 254 -7.81 25.07 13.00
CA GLY A 254 -6.91 24.80 14.12
C GLY A 254 -5.49 24.41 13.72
N ILE A 255 -4.68 24.09 14.73
CA ILE A 255 -3.24 23.94 14.55
C ILE A 255 -2.90 22.71 13.70
N ASN A 256 -2.05 22.91 12.69
CA ASN A 256 -1.60 21.91 11.73
C ASN A 256 -2.66 21.45 10.70
N SER A 257 -3.77 22.19 10.52
CA SER A 257 -4.74 21.86 9.47
C SER A 257 -4.07 21.86 8.09
N GLY A 258 -3.29 22.89 7.74
CA GLY A 258 -2.56 22.94 6.48
C GLY A 258 -1.65 21.72 6.22
N ASN A 259 -0.96 21.20 7.25
CA ASN A 259 -0.18 19.97 7.12
C ASN A 259 -1.05 18.78 6.68
N CYS A 260 -2.22 18.63 7.31
CA CYS A 260 -3.20 17.58 7.02
C CYS A 260 -3.79 17.77 5.62
N GLY A 261 -4.33 18.96 5.34
CA GLY A 261 -5.01 19.29 4.09
C GLY A 261 -4.11 19.07 2.88
N ILE A 262 -2.88 19.56 2.89
CA ILE A 262 -1.91 19.33 1.80
C ILE A 262 -1.60 17.83 1.64
N GLY A 263 -1.50 17.10 2.75
CA GLY A 263 -1.28 15.66 2.75
C GLY A 263 -2.41 14.89 2.08
N GLU A 264 -3.65 15.17 2.47
CA GLU A 264 -4.87 14.57 1.91
C GLU A 264 -5.09 14.97 0.45
N MET A 265 -4.90 16.25 0.13
CA MET A 265 -5.01 16.79 -1.22
C MET A 265 -4.09 16.03 -2.18
N TRP A 266 -2.82 15.83 -1.80
CA TRP A 266 -1.87 15.03 -2.57
C TRP A 266 -2.28 13.54 -2.66
N GLY A 267 -2.70 12.95 -1.53
CA GLY A 267 -3.11 11.54 -1.48
C GLY A 267 -4.24 11.24 -2.46
N ASN A 268 -5.30 12.05 -2.43
CA ASN A 268 -6.46 11.92 -3.30
C ASN A 268 -6.14 12.20 -4.77
N TYR A 269 -5.56 13.36 -5.07
CA TYR A 269 -5.17 13.71 -6.44
C TYR A 269 -4.24 12.65 -7.07
N PHE A 270 -3.15 12.27 -6.39
CA PHE A 270 -2.20 11.34 -6.97
C PHE A 270 -2.79 9.93 -7.11
N SER A 271 -3.60 9.49 -6.15
CA SER A 271 -4.31 8.21 -6.27
C SER A 271 -5.26 8.18 -7.46
N ALA A 272 -5.95 9.29 -7.75
CA ALA A 272 -6.84 9.41 -8.89
C ALA A 272 -6.06 9.31 -10.21
N VAL A 273 -4.96 10.05 -10.35
CA VAL A 273 -4.07 9.99 -11.52
C VAL A 273 -3.58 8.56 -11.77
N LEU A 274 -3.17 7.84 -10.73
CA LEU A 274 -2.68 6.46 -10.88
C LEU A 274 -3.80 5.46 -11.14
N THR A 275 -4.98 5.65 -10.56
CA THR A 275 -6.14 4.77 -10.75
C THR A 275 -6.67 4.90 -12.16
N ASP A 276 -6.79 6.11 -12.70
CA ASP A 276 -7.20 6.33 -14.08
C ASP A 276 -6.20 5.71 -15.08
N LYS A 277 -4.89 5.81 -14.81
CA LYS A 277 -3.87 5.14 -15.63
C LYS A 277 -3.92 3.61 -15.59
N GLU A 278 -4.30 3.00 -14.47
CA GLU A 278 -4.36 1.54 -14.33
C GLU A 278 -5.71 0.97 -14.79
N PHE A 279 -6.79 1.71 -14.55
CA PHE A 279 -8.17 1.31 -14.82
C PHE A 279 -8.95 2.45 -15.49
N PRO A 280 -8.60 2.80 -16.74
CA PRO A 280 -9.35 3.81 -17.49
C PRO A 280 -10.80 3.33 -17.61
N SER A 281 -11.75 4.20 -17.29
CA SER A 281 -13.20 3.91 -17.28
C SER A 281 -13.76 3.07 -16.12
N SER A 282 -12.97 2.78 -15.08
CA SER A 282 -13.55 2.33 -13.79
C SER A 282 -14.19 3.50 -13.03
N ASN A 283 -14.98 3.22 -11.98
CA ASN A 283 -15.71 4.24 -11.20
C ASN A 283 -14.89 5.53 -11.01
N ASN A 284 -15.54 6.70 -11.08
CA ASN A 284 -14.85 7.96 -10.79
C ASN A 284 -14.50 8.01 -9.28
N TYR A 285 -13.32 7.53 -8.92
CA TYR A 285 -12.78 7.54 -7.55
C TYR A 285 -12.26 8.92 -7.14
N PHE A 286 -12.37 9.93 -8.01
CA PHE A 286 -11.92 11.28 -7.72
C PHE A 286 -13.11 12.20 -7.47
N ASN A 287 -13.25 12.62 -6.22
CA ASN A 287 -14.08 13.76 -5.88
C ASN A 287 -13.19 15.00 -5.84
N LYS A 288 -13.43 15.97 -6.73
CA LYS A 288 -12.67 17.24 -6.74
C LYS A 288 -12.83 18.01 -5.44
N ASP A 289 -14.03 17.90 -4.85
CA ASP A 289 -14.48 18.59 -3.66
C ASP A 289 -14.60 17.57 -2.50
N GLU A 290 -13.62 16.65 -2.39
CA GLU A 290 -13.69 15.51 -1.45
C GLU A 290 -13.87 15.92 0.02
N ASP A 291 -13.39 17.11 0.38
CA ASP A 291 -13.55 17.76 1.68
C ASP A 291 -13.00 19.20 1.57
N TRP A 292 -12.88 19.91 2.70
CA TRP A 292 -12.31 21.27 2.80
C TRP A 292 -10.91 21.47 2.21
N TYR A 293 -10.18 20.39 1.91
CA TYR A 293 -8.85 20.41 1.30
C TYR A 293 -8.84 20.27 -0.24
N ASN A 294 -9.99 20.08 -0.88
CA ASN A 294 -10.22 20.22 -2.32
C ASN A 294 -9.10 19.68 -3.24
N PRO A 295 -8.95 18.34 -3.36
CA PRO A 295 -7.91 17.75 -4.20
C PRO A 295 -8.03 18.09 -5.69
N GLY A 296 -9.20 18.55 -6.14
CA GLY A 296 -9.43 19.08 -7.48
C GLY A 296 -8.48 20.22 -7.86
N PHE A 297 -8.05 21.04 -6.88
CA PHE A 297 -7.08 22.11 -7.11
C PHE A 297 -5.78 21.61 -7.75
N LEU A 298 -5.21 20.50 -7.26
CA LEU A 298 -4.01 19.92 -7.85
C LEU A 298 -4.25 19.36 -9.26
N GLN A 299 -5.45 18.87 -9.55
CA GLN A 299 -5.80 18.45 -10.89
C GLN A 299 -5.87 19.64 -11.85
N ASP A 300 -6.47 20.75 -11.42
CA ASP A 300 -6.59 21.95 -12.25
C ASP A 300 -5.21 22.57 -12.51
N VAL A 301 -4.30 22.51 -11.54
CA VAL A 301 -2.88 22.90 -11.71
C VAL A 301 -2.11 21.93 -12.62
N ASP A 302 -2.31 20.62 -12.51
CA ASP A 302 -1.68 19.61 -13.39
C ASP A 302 -2.20 19.68 -14.83
N ASN A 303 -3.38 20.29 -15.05
CA ASN A 303 -3.92 20.55 -16.39
C ASN A 303 -3.29 21.78 -17.06
N LEU A 304 -2.44 22.54 -16.36
CA LEU A 304 -1.70 23.64 -16.98
C LEU A 304 -0.66 23.09 -17.97
N PRO A 305 -0.45 23.76 -19.13
CA PRO A 305 0.41 23.22 -20.19
C PRO A 305 1.87 22.97 -19.81
N ASP A 306 2.39 23.67 -18.81
CA ASP A 306 3.80 23.69 -18.39
C ASP A 306 4.02 23.13 -16.99
N VAL A 307 3.01 22.50 -16.39
CA VAL A 307 3.12 21.83 -15.07
C VAL A 307 2.93 20.34 -15.22
N SER A 308 3.76 19.58 -14.52
CA SER A 308 3.64 18.13 -14.39
C SER A 308 3.35 17.70 -12.96
N THR A 309 2.76 16.53 -12.80
CA THR A 309 2.59 15.86 -11.49
C THR A 309 3.90 15.79 -10.69
N LYS A 310 5.04 15.68 -11.39
CA LYS A 310 6.37 15.70 -10.76
C LYS A 310 6.66 17.06 -10.12
N GLU A 311 6.40 18.15 -10.82
CA GLU A 311 6.61 19.51 -10.33
C GLU A 311 5.67 19.82 -9.17
N ILE A 312 4.42 19.36 -9.21
CA ILE A 312 3.50 19.42 -8.06
C ILE A 312 4.12 18.70 -6.85
N PHE A 313 4.62 17.46 -7.03
CA PHE A 313 5.29 16.74 -5.96
C PHE A 313 6.60 17.43 -5.49
N GLU A 314 7.29 18.17 -6.36
CA GLU A 314 8.46 18.97 -5.99
C GLU A 314 8.10 20.07 -4.99
N CYS A 315 6.91 20.68 -5.12
CA CYS A 315 6.37 21.73 -4.26
C CYS A 315 5.96 21.26 -2.85
N LEU A 316 5.77 19.95 -2.64
CA LEU A 316 5.38 19.38 -1.33
C LEU A 316 6.57 19.26 -0.35
N LYS A 317 7.11 20.40 0.08
CA LYS A 317 8.31 20.47 0.93
C LYS A 317 7.94 20.48 2.41
N SER A 318 8.93 20.25 3.28
CA SER A 318 8.72 20.34 4.74
C SER A 318 8.32 21.74 5.22
N THR A 319 8.56 22.76 4.39
CA THR A 319 8.18 24.17 4.59
C THR A 319 6.85 24.53 3.95
N THR A 320 6.25 23.63 3.18
CA THR A 320 4.96 23.84 2.52
C THR A 320 3.87 23.28 3.43
N ASP A 321 3.57 23.98 4.53
CA ASP A 321 2.63 23.50 5.55
C ASP A 321 1.33 24.32 5.67
N THR A 322 1.14 25.31 4.80
CA THR A 322 -0.13 26.02 4.59
C THR A 322 -0.52 26.04 3.10
N PHE A 323 -1.80 26.27 2.79
CA PHE A 323 -2.25 26.42 1.39
C PHE A 323 -1.58 27.61 0.71
N THR A 324 -1.33 28.70 1.44
CA THR A 324 -0.57 29.86 0.94
C THR A 324 0.84 29.45 0.50
N ASP A 325 1.55 28.64 1.28
CA ASP A 325 2.88 28.15 0.91
C ASP A 325 2.82 27.26 -0.34
N LEU A 326 1.80 26.38 -0.43
CA LEU A 326 1.62 25.49 -1.57
C LEU A 326 1.36 26.29 -2.86
N ILE A 327 0.46 27.26 -2.82
CA ILE A 327 0.15 28.14 -3.96
C ILE A 327 1.41 28.89 -4.38
N ALA A 328 2.15 29.47 -3.44
CA ALA A 328 3.39 30.19 -3.72
C ALA A 328 4.41 29.29 -4.43
N GLU A 329 4.60 28.06 -3.95
CA GLU A 329 5.49 27.08 -4.58
C GLU A 329 5.02 26.65 -5.98
N LEU A 330 3.72 26.40 -6.16
CA LEU A 330 3.16 26.01 -7.46
C LEU A 330 3.32 27.11 -8.52
N LYS A 331 3.14 28.38 -8.14
CA LYS A 331 3.39 29.52 -9.04
C LYS A 331 4.82 29.58 -9.55
N THR A 332 5.80 29.07 -8.80
CA THR A 332 7.19 29.00 -9.29
C THR A 332 7.41 27.98 -10.41
N LYS A 333 6.42 27.12 -10.68
CA LYS A 333 6.50 26.03 -11.66
C LYS A 333 5.81 26.34 -12.99
N THR A 334 5.16 27.49 -13.12
CA THR A 334 4.38 27.82 -14.30
C THR A 334 4.53 29.28 -14.69
N THR A 335 4.35 29.58 -15.97
CA THR A 335 4.17 30.93 -16.50
C THR A 335 2.72 31.42 -16.39
N TYR A 336 1.79 30.55 -16.00
CA TYR A 336 0.36 30.83 -15.80
C TYR A 336 0.00 30.99 -14.32
N ASP A 337 0.76 31.78 -13.57
CA ASP A 337 0.59 31.97 -12.12
C ASP A 337 -0.82 32.45 -11.73
N GLU A 338 -1.44 33.35 -12.50
CA GLU A 338 -2.83 33.79 -12.32
C GLU A 338 -3.82 32.62 -12.43
N LYS A 339 -3.53 31.59 -13.24
CA LYS A 339 -4.39 30.41 -13.33
C LYS A 339 -4.29 29.51 -12.11
N VAL A 340 -3.16 29.52 -11.39
CA VAL A 340 -3.04 28.84 -10.09
C VAL A 340 -3.95 29.53 -9.07
N ASP A 341 -4.01 30.86 -9.07
CA ASP A 341 -4.94 31.60 -8.21
C ASP A 341 -6.40 31.29 -8.58
N ASN A 342 -6.74 31.33 -9.87
CA ASN A 342 -8.09 31.02 -10.33
C ASN A 342 -8.52 29.59 -9.95
N ALA A 343 -7.62 28.62 -10.04
CA ALA A 343 -7.87 27.25 -9.60
C ALA A 343 -8.02 27.15 -8.08
N PHE A 344 -7.33 27.99 -7.30
CA PHE A 344 -7.56 28.03 -5.86
C PHE A 344 -8.93 28.64 -5.54
N TYR A 345 -9.28 29.77 -6.17
CA TYR A 345 -10.54 30.48 -5.97
C TYR A 345 -11.79 29.76 -6.49
N SER A 346 -11.65 28.71 -7.31
CA SER A 346 -12.79 27.91 -7.74
C SER A 346 -13.39 27.05 -6.63
N TYR A 347 -12.68 26.88 -5.51
CA TYR A 347 -13.18 26.14 -4.35
C TYR A 347 -13.48 27.13 -3.20
N PRO A 348 -14.74 27.30 -2.80
CA PRO A 348 -15.15 28.39 -1.89
C PRO A 348 -15.04 28.05 -0.40
N ASP A 349 -14.74 26.80 -0.06
CA ASP A 349 -14.79 26.22 1.29
C ASP A 349 -13.41 25.98 1.90
N TRP A 350 -12.37 26.63 1.35
CA TRP A 350 -11.06 26.67 2.00
C TRP A 350 -11.16 27.34 3.39
N PRO A 351 -10.36 26.89 4.36
CA PRO A 351 -10.32 27.46 5.71
C PRO A 351 -9.81 28.90 5.78
#